data_AF-A0A9N9T395-F1
#
_entry.id   AF-A0A9N9T395-F1
#
_cell.length_a   1.000
_cell.length_b   1.000
_cell.length_c   1.000
_cell.angle_alpha   90.00
_cell.angle_beta   90.00
_cell.angle_gamma   90.00
#
_symmetry.space_group_name_H-M   'P 1'
#
loop_
_entity.id
_entity.type
_entity.pdbx_description
1 polymer ?
#
loop_
_entity_poly.entity_id
_entity_poly.type
_entity_poly.pdbx_seq_one_letter_code
_entity_poly.pdbx_strand_id
1 'polypeptide(L)'
;MHNNNFIKDFVKFIDASENIKIISENQERRKEQCPTGEALGKIVLNLLRGLHLDPKKCEGIITDSCSVMSSETVGAVTVIQKSRNKYS
;
A
#
# COMPACT_ATOMS: atom_id res chain seq x y z
N MET A 1 21.67 18.68 -17.30
CA MET A 1 21.14 17.42 -16.73
C MET A 1 21.28 17.51 -15.21
N HIS A 2 20.18 17.62 -14.47
CA HIS A 2 20.24 17.63 -13.01
C HIS A 2 20.40 16.18 -12.52
N ASN A 3 21.62 15.82 -12.08
CA ASN A 3 21.86 14.58 -11.34
C ASN A 3 21.33 14.75 -9.92
N ASN A 4 20.02 14.55 -9.75
CA ASN A 4 19.48 14.35 -8.41
C ASN A 4 19.84 12.92 -7.98
N ASN A 5 20.89 12.80 -7.18
CA ASN A 5 21.27 11.54 -6.54
C ASN A 5 20.18 11.19 -5.50
N PHE A 6 19.12 10.51 -5.94
CA PHE A 6 18.12 9.94 -5.06
C PHE A 6 18.73 8.77 -4.29
N ILE A 7 19.06 9.00 -3.02
CA ILE A 7 19.40 7.92 -2.09
C ILE A 7 18.10 7.16 -1.80
N LYS A 8 18.08 5.88 -2.15
CA LYS A 8 16.96 4.98 -1.89
C LYS A 8 17.38 4.02 -0.78
N ASP A 9 16.87 4.25 0.42
CA ASP A 9 17.06 3.32 1.52
C ASP A 9 16.03 2.20 1.45
N PHE A 10 16.51 0.96 1.56
CA PHE A 10 15.64 -0.17 1.78
C PHE A 10 15.24 -0.21 3.25
N VAL A 11 13.93 -0.18 3.51
CA VAL A 11 13.42 -0.16 4.89
C VAL A 11 13.16 -1.58 5.40
N LYS A 12 12.34 -2.38 4.69
CA LYS A 12 11.97 -3.73 5.16
C LYS A 12 11.26 -4.58 4.10
N PHE A 13 11.31 -5.90 4.31
CA PHE A 13 10.39 -6.87 3.71
C PHE A 13 9.12 -7.01 4.54
N ILE A 14 8.02 -7.39 3.88
CA ILE A 14 6.69 -7.45 4.50
C ILE A 14 5.95 -8.65 3.93
N ASP A 15 5.34 -9.45 4.81
CA ASP A 15 4.41 -10.50 4.41
C ASP A 15 3.02 -9.91 4.18
N ALA A 16 2.65 -9.72 2.91
CA ALA A 16 1.35 -9.19 2.54
C ALA A 16 0.20 -10.11 3.00
N SER A 17 0.38 -11.43 2.94
CA SER A 17 -0.65 -12.41 3.31
C SER A 17 -0.97 -12.36 4.80
N GLU A 18 0.05 -12.25 5.65
CA GLU A 18 -0.14 -12.07 7.09
C GLU A 18 -0.85 -10.74 7.40
N ASN A 19 -0.41 -9.65 6.77
CA ASN A 19 -1.02 -8.34 6.98
C ASN A 19 -2.48 -8.28 6.51
N ILE A 20 -2.80 -8.95 5.40
CA ILE A 20 -4.16 -9.10 4.88
C ILE A 20 -5.03 -9.81 5.93
N LYS A 21 -4.55 -10.92 6.53
CA LYS A 21 -5.28 -11.62 7.60
C LYS A 21 -5.60 -10.69 8.76
N ILE A 22 -4.62 -9.89 9.23
CA ILE A 22 -4.80 -8.92 10.33
C ILE A 22 -5.84 -7.84 9.97
N ILE A 23 -5.83 -7.35 8.73
CA ILE A 23 -6.79 -6.30 8.30
C ILE A 23 -8.22 -6.85 8.17
N SER A 24 -8.36 -8.16 7.94
CA SER A 24 -9.60 -8.81 7.54
C SER A 24 -10.45 -9.39 8.67
N GLU A 25 -10.26 -8.96 9.92
CA GLU A 25 -10.81 -9.53 11.18
C GLU A 25 -12.31 -9.92 11.22
N ASN A 26 -13.10 -9.65 10.19
CA ASN A 26 -14.52 -10.00 10.05
C ASN A 26 -14.91 -10.82 8.80
N GLN A 27 -13.98 -11.27 7.95
CA GLN A 27 -14.31 -12.09 6.78
C GLN A 27 -13.96 -13.56 7.03
N GLU A 28 -14.92 -14.45 6.73
CA GLU A 28 -14.89 -15.91 6.97
C GLU A 28 -13.47 -16.51 6.91
N ARG A 29 -13.05 -17.11 8.05
CA ARG A 29 -11.68 -17.53 8.37
C ARG A 29 -11.07 -18.65 7.49
N ARG A 30 -11.53 -18.91 6.27
CA ARG A 30 -11.17 -20.14 5.52
C ARG A 30 -11.04 -20.02 4.00
N LYS A 31 -10.78 -18.85 3.45
CA LYS A 31 -10.30 -18.75 2.07
C LYS A 31 -8.95 -18.05 2.05
N GLU A 32 -8.03 -18.60 1.26
CA GLU A 32 -6.80 -17.92 0.87
C GLU A 32 -7.19 -16.54 0.35
N GLN A 33 -6.84 -15.49 1.12
CA GLN A 33 -7.29 -14.15 0.79
C GLN A 33 -6.40 -13.64 -0.33
N CYS A 34 -6.93 -13.64 -1.55
CA CYS A 34 -6.28 -13.01 -2.67
C CYS A 34 -6.00 -11.53 -2.34
N PRO A 35 -4.79 -11.02 -2.63
CA PRO A 35 -4.48 -9.63 -2.43
C PRO A 35 -5.38 -8.75 -3.30
N THR A 36 -6.26 -7.98 -2.65
CA THR A 36 -7.07 -6.96 -3.31
C THR A 36 -6.34 -5.62 -3.28
N GLY A 37 -6.65 -4.74 -4.24
CA GLY A 37 -6.08 -3.39 -4.25
C GLY A 37 -6.37 -2.64 -2.95
N GLU A 38 -7.59 -2.76 -2.41
CA GLU A 38 -7.93 -2.18 -1.13
C GLU A 38 -7.07 -2.69 0.03
N ALA A 39 -6.85 -4.01 0.13
CA ALA A 39 -6.04 -4.58 1.19
C ALA A 39 -4.58 -4.13 1.06
N LEU A 40 -4.01 -4.17 -0.15
CA LEU A 40 -2.66 -3.68 -0.42
C LEU A 40 -2.51 -2.18 -0.12
N GLY A 41 -3.50 -1.36 -0.49
CA GLY A 41 -3.51 0.07 -0.17
C GLY A 41 -3.50 0.33 1.34
N LYS A 42 -4.31 -0.43 2.11
CA LYS A 42 -4.31 -0.36 3.58
C LYS A 42 -2.97 -0.78 4.19
N ILE A 43 -2.35 -1.82 3.64
CA ILE A 43 -1.01 -2.25 4.03
C ILE A 43 -0.02 -1.09 3.85
N VAL A 44 0.03 -0.47 2.67
CA VAL A 44 0.91 0.67 2.40
C VAL A 44 0.68 1.82 3.39
N LEU A 45 -0.57 2.18 3.66
CA LEU A 45 -0.88 3.25 4.62
C LEU A 45 -0.43 2.92 6.04
N ASN A 46 -0.61 1.68 6.50
CA ASN A 46 -0.16 1.23 7.81
C ASN A 46 1.37 1.24 7.92
N LEU A 47 2.06 0.88 6.84
CA LEU A 47 3.52 0.93 6.77
C LEU A 47 4.06 2.34 6.87
N LEU A 48 3.52 3.26 6.05
CA LEU A 48 3.92 4.66 6.08
C LEU A 48 3.71 5.24 7.47
N ARG A 49 2.56 4.96 8.09
CA ARG A 49 2.27 5.39 9.47
C ARG A 49 3.25 4.82 10.49
N GLY A 50 3.54 3.52 10.42
CA GLY A 50 4.48 2.85 11.32
C GLY A 50 5.93 3.33 11.15
N LEU A 51 6.27 3.89 9.99
CA LEU A 51 7.57 4.51 9.71
C LEU A 51 7.58 6.03 9.92
N HIS A 52 6.47 6.60 10.42
CA HIS A 52 6.28 8.05 10.55
C HIS A 52 6.49 8.83 9.24
N LEU A 53 6.17 8.21 8.10
CA LEU A 53 6.21 8.82 6.77
C LEU A 53 4.86 9.39 6.38
N ASP A 54 4.87 10.57 5.77
CA ASP A 54 3.66 11.24 5.29
C ASP A 54 3.15 10.61 3.98
N PRO A 55 1.93 10.02 3.95
CA PRO A 55 1.33 9.47 2.74
C PRO A 55 1.13 10.49 1.61
N LYS A 56 1.07 11.80 1.93
CA LYS A 56 1.02 12.86 0.92
C LYS A 56 2.34 12.97 0.14
N LYS A 57 3.46 12.52 0.72
CA LYS A 57 4.78 12.47 0.08
C LYS A 57 5.09 11.14 -0.62
N CYS A 58 4.15 10.19 -0.65
CA CYS A 58 4.29 8.98 -1.44
C CYS A 58 4.13 9.33 -2.93
N GLU A 59 5.22 9.32 -3.69
CA GLU A 59 5.21 9.68 -5.12
C GLU A 59 4.73 8.54 -6.02
N GLY A 60 4.85 7.30 -5.58
CA GLY A 60 4.37 6.16 -6.35
C GLY A 60 4.65 4.82 -5.69
N ILE A 61 3.99 3.79 -6.21
CA ILE A 61 4.27 2.39 -5.89
C ILE A 61 4.68 1.70 -7.18
N ILE A 62 5.76 0.93 -7.12
CA ILE A 62 6.28 0.18 -8.25
C ILE A 62 6.00 -1.30 -7.96
N THR A 63 5.33 -1.97 -8.91
CA THR A 63 5.01 -3.40 -8.84
C THR A 63 5.27 -4.06 -10.18
N ASP A 64 5.60 -5.34 -10.18
CA ASP A 64 5.61 -6.18 -11.36
C ASP A 64 4.17 -6.49 -11.79
N SER A 65 3.68 -5.80 -12.83
CA SER A 65 2.46 -6.13 -13.58
C SER A 65 1.23 -6.56 -12.74
N CYS A 66 1.02 -5.93 -11.59
CA CYS A 66 -0.01 -6.31 -10.62
C CYS A 66 -1.29 -5.49 -10.87
N SER A 67 -2.27 -6.06 -11.57
CA SER A 67 -3.52 -5.38 -11.97
C SER A 67 -4.34 -4.85 -10.80
N VAL A 68 -4.21 -5.44 -9.62
CA VAL A 68 -4.88 -4.99 -8.40
C VAL A 68 -4.31 -3.67 -7.85
N MET A 69 -3.17 -3.20 -8.35
CA MET A 69 -2.56 -1.93 -7.92
C MET A 69 -3.14 -0.72 -8.63
N SER A 70 -3.38 -0.84 -9.94
CA SER A 70 -3.67 0.28 -10.84
C SER A 70 -5.16 0.48 -11.13
N SER A 71 -6.05 -0.40 -10.65
CA SER A 71 -7.50 -0.23 -10.84
C SER A 71 -7.98 1.15 -10.34
N GLU A 72 -8.64 1.91 -11.23
CA GLU A 72 -9.15 3.25 -10.92
C GLU A 72 -10.25 3.25 -9.86
N THR A 73 -10.95 2.14 -9.69
CA THR A 73 -12.07 2.03 -8.74
C THR A 73 -11.64 1.41 -7.40
N VAL A 74 -10.91 0.29 -7.46
CA VAL A 74 -10.56 -0.56 -6.30
C VAL A 74 -9.07 -0.84 -6.15
N GLY A 75 -8.23 -0.13 -6.91
CA GLY A 75 -6.78 -0.31 -6.88
C GLY A 75 -6.13 0.25 -5.61
N ALA A 76 -4.97 -0.29 -5.26
CA ALA A 76 -4.19 0.18 -4.11
C ALA A 76 -3.84 1.67 -4.19
N VAL A 77 -3.48 2.16 -5.38
CA VAL A 77 -3.18 3.58 -5.61
C VAL A 77 -4.39 4.45 -5.29
N THR A 78 -5.55 4.08 -5.81
CA THR A 78 -6.82 4.77 -5.57
C THR A 78 -7.16 4.84 -4.08
N VAL A 79 -6.94 3.74 -3.34
CA VAL A 79 -7.18 3.68 -1.89
C VAL A 79 -6.27 4.67 -1.15
N ILE A 80 -4.98 4.69 -1.48
CA ILE A 80 -4.01 5.60 -0.85
C ILE A 80 -4.36 7.07 -1.16
N GLN A 81 -4.72 7.37 -2.41
CA GLN A 81 -5.14 8.71 -2.81
C GLN A 81 -6.38 9.18 -2.05
N LYS A 82 -7.42 8.35 -1.92
CA LYS A 82 -8.62 8.67 -1.14
C LYS A 82 -8.28 8.96 0.32
N SER A 83 -7.28 8.28 0.88
CA SER A 83 -6.83 8.50 2.25
C SER A 83 -6.09 9.82 2.45
N ARG A 84 -5.52 10.45 1.41
CA ARG A 84 -4.84 11.76 1.53
C ARG A 84 -5.74 12.86 2.08
N ASN A 85 -7.04 12.81 1.78
CA ASN A 85 -8.02 13.80 2.26
C ASN A 85 -8.39 13.63 3.74
N LYS A 86 -8.11 12.46 4.35
CA LYS A 86 -8.37 12.19 5.77
C LYS A 86 -7.23 12.62 6.71
N TYR A 87 -6.07 12.99 6.18
CA TYR A 87 -4.88 13.41 6.94
C TYR A 87 -4.55 14.90 6.74
N SER A 88 -5.56 15.73 6.45
CA SER A 88 -5.47 17.20 6.45
C SER A 88 -6.00 17.78 7.75
#